data_AF-A0A5D2VMH7-F1
#
_entry.id   AF-A0A5D2VMH7-F1
#
_cell.length_a   1.000
_cell.length_b   1.000
_cell.length_c   1.000
_cell.angle_alpha   90.00
_cell.angle_beta   90.00
_cell.angle_gamma   90.00
#
_symmetry.space_group_name_H-M   'P 1'
#
loop_
_entity.id
_entity.type
_entity.pdbx_description
1 polymer ?
#
loop_
_entity_poly.entity_id
_entity_poly.type
_entity_poly.pdbx_seq_one_letter_code
_entity_poly.pdbx_strand_id
1 'polypeptide(L)'
;MKITLVIPALDPHTPIYASSFTMELIKKRLKENGIFVPSRLKVFKIRRRFKAGPFEIEPLKVTHSIPDCCGLVLRCADGTILHTGDWKIDESPLDGKTFDRQFLEELSKEGVTLMMSDSTNVLSPGRTISESAVADALLRHISGAKGRIITTQFASNIHRLGSIKAAADVTGRKLVFIGMSLRTYLDAAWKDGKAPIDPSTLVKAEDIDAYAPKDLIIVTTGSQAEPRAALNLASYGSSHSFKLNKEDVILYSAKVIPGNESRVMKMLNRISEIGSTIVIGKNEGLHTSGHGYRGELEEVLQIVKPQHFLPIHGELLFLKEHELLGKSTGIRHTTVIKNGEMLGVSHLRNRRVLSNGFSSLGKENLQLMYSDGDKAFGTSTELCVDERLRIASDGIIVVSMEILRPQKIDGMVENTLKGKIKITTRCLWLDKGKLLDTLHKAAHATLSSCPVNCPLAHMERTVSEVLRKTVRKYSGKRPEVIAIALENPAGVLSDELNENLSGNYNAGFGLPTLRKVVDGHPRRGPPNKMKVEDDGILHLENASEQSLLGVGIVNLLR
;
A
#
# COMPACT_ATOMS: atom_id res chain seq x y z
N MET A 1 6.06 -20.31 4.46
CA MET A 1 6.85 -19.19 5.01
C MET A 1 6.44 -17.91 4.28
N LYS A 2 6.38 -16.74 4.92
CA LYS A 2 6.13 -15.48 4.18
C LYS A 2 7.42 -15.04 3.51
N ILE A 3 7.44 -15.07 2.18
CA ILE A 3 8.64 -14.91 1.33
C ILE A 3 9.11 -13.44 1.29
N THR A 4 8.23 -12.51 1.67
CA THR A 4 8.35 -11.05 1.58
C THR A 4 9.35 -10.40 2.55
N LEU A 5 10.32 -11.15 3.08
CA LEU A 5 11.16 -10.76 4.21
C LEU A 5 12.63 -11.10 3.94
N VAL A 6 13.54 -10.17 4.27
CA VAL A 6 15.00 -10.36 4.14
C VAL A 6 15.55 -11.39 5.14
N ILE A 7 15.00 -11.44 6.36
CA ILE A 7 15.55 -12.23 7.47
C ILE A 7 15.57 -13.76 7.20
N PRO A 8 14.57 -14.36 6.53
CA PRO A 8 14.63 -15.73 6.01
C PRO A 8 15.69 -16.01 4.93
N ALA A 9 16.17 -14.99 4.20
CA ALA A 9 17.21 -15.13 3.18
C ALA A 9 18.64 -14.94 3.74
N LEU A 10 18.76 -14.51 5.01
CA LEU A 10 20.01 -14.50 5.76
C LEU A 10 20.22 -15.83 6.48
N ASP A 11 21.48 -16.20 6.73
CA ASP A 11 21.82 -17.38 7.52
C ASP A 11 21.04 -17.40 8.87
N PRO A 12 20.52 -18.57 9.32
CA PRO A 12 19.69 -18.68 10.52
C PRO A 12 20.32 -18.18 11.82
N HIS A 13 21.65 -18.14 11.91
CA HIS A 13 22.40 -17.67 13.08
C HIS A 13 22.76 -16.18 13.00
N THR A 14 22.61 -15.54 11.83
CA THR A 14 22.93 -14.12 11.60
C THR A 14 22.23 -13.24 12.66
N PRO A 15 22.99 -12.54 13.53
CA PRO A 15 22.43 -11.77 14.62
C PRO A 15 21.76 -10.49 14.15
N ILE A 16 20.73 -10.06 14.88
CA ILE A 16 19.95 -8.85 14.62
C ILE A 16 20.19 -7.88 15.77
N TYR A 17 20.86 -6.76 15.49
CA TYR A 17 21.20 -5.72 16.46
C TYR A 17 20.21 -4.55 16.38
N ALA A 18 19.65 -4.11 17.50
CA ALA A 18 18.81 -2.91 17.57
C ALA A 18 18.83 -2.25 18.96
N SER A 19 18.35 -1.02 19.04
CA SER A 19 17.94 -0.37 20.30
C SER A 19 16.70 -1.06 20.89
N SER A 20 16.41 -0.85 22.17
CA SER A 20 15.42 -1.68 22.89
C SER A 20 13.98 -1.46 22.39
N PHE A 21 13.58 -0.21 22.11
CA PHE A 21 12.26 0.08 21.52
C PHE A 21 12.10 -0.57 20.14
N THR A 22 13.08 -0.37 19.26
CA THR A 22 13.12 -0.97 17.92
C THR A 22 13.10 -2.49 17.98
N MET A 23 13.73 -3.08 19.01
CA MET A 23 13.69 -4.52 19.23
C MET A 23 12.30 -5.05 19.58
N GLU A 24 11.45 -4.32 20.31
CA GLU A 24 10.06 -4.75 20.55
C GLU A 24 9.22 -4.76 19.27
N LEU A 25 9.43 -3.78 18.38
CA LEU A 25 8.80 -3.76 17.06
C LEU A 25 9.27 -4.95 16.20
N ILE A 26 10.58 -5.24 16.19
CA ILE A 26 11.17 -6.41 15.51
C ILE A 26 10.61 -7.73 16.10
N LYS A 27 10.59 -7.87 17.43
CA LYS A 27 10.04 -9.04 18.14
C LYS A 27 8.59 -9.30 17.73
N LYS A 28 7.74 -8.27 17.71
CA LYS A 28 6.35 -8.38 17.25
C LYS A 28 6.30 -8.83 15.78
N ARG A 29 7.04 -8.16 14.89
CA ARG A 29 7.06 -8.45 13.46
C ARG A 29 7.55 -9.87 13.13
N LEU A 30 8.53 -10.39 13.85
CA LEU A 30 9.01 -11.76 13.66
C LEU A 30 7.98 -12.80 14.14
N LYS A 31 7.25 -12.52 15.22
CA LYS A 31 6.17 -13.38 15.72
C LYS A 31 4.96 -13.40 14.76
N GLU A 32 4.53 -12.25 14.26
CA GLU A 32 3.47 -12.10 13.24
C GLU A 32 3.71 -12.90 11.94
N ASN A 33 4.97 -13.26 11.67
CA ASN A 33 5.37 -13.95 10.46
C ASN A 33 5.94 -15.37 10.72
N GLY A 34 5.86 -15.86 11.96
CA GLY A 34 6.26 -17.23 12.34
C GLY A 34 7.77 -17.50 12.31
N ILE A 35 8.61 -16.46 12.34
CA ILE A 35 10.08 -16.55 12.18
C ILE A 35 10.83 -15.96 13.39
N PHE A 36 10.23 -16.04 14.58
CA PHE A 36 10.79 -15.51 15.82
C PHE A 36 11.83 -16.44 16.44
N VAL A 37 13.11 -16.07 16.32
CA VAL A 37 14.25 -16.81 16.89
C VAL A 37 14.97 -15.94 17.93
N PRO A 38 14.73 -16.14 19.25
CA PRO A 38 15.26 -15.27 20.31
C PRO A 38 16.79 -15.13 20.31
N SER A 39 17.51 -16.22 20.03
CA SER A 39 18.98 -16.28 20.09
C SER A 39 19.69 -15.34 19.10
N ARG A 40 19.04 -14.99 17.99
CA ARG A 40 19.54 -14.00 17.00
C ARG A 40 19.52 -12.57 17.56
N LEU A 41 18.60 -12.26 18.48
CA LEU A 41 18.31 -10.88 18.87
C LEU A 41 19.33 -10.33 19.88
N LYS A 42 19.93 -9.18 19.56
CA LYS A 42 20.93 -8.49 20.38
C LYS A 42 20.49 -7.03 20.60
N VAL A 43 20.17 -6.67 21.84
CA VAL A 43 19.86 -5.28 22.19
C VAL A 43 21.14 -4.54 22.50
N PHE A 44 21.44 -3.47 21.76
CA PHE A 44 22.53 -2.55 22.09
C PHE A 44 22.04 -1.38 22.97
N LYS A 45 22.99 -0.63 23.52
CA LYS A 45 22.75 0.64 24.23
C LYS A 45 23.52 1.75 23.54
N ILE A 46 22.97 2.96 23.55
CA ILE A 46 23.65 4.17 23.05
C ILE A 46 24.92 4.43 23.87
N ARG A 47 25.97 4.99 23.24
CA ARG A 47 27.32 5.20 23.82
C ARG A 47 27.93 3.91 24.41
N ARG A 48 27.56 2.72 23.91
CA ARG A 48 28.16 1.44 24.30
C ARG A 48 28.61 0.65 23.07
N ARG A 49 29.91 0.43 22.99
CA ARG A 49 30.56 -0.29 21.88
C ARG A 49 30.24 -1.78 21.91
N PHE A 50 30.10 -2.38 20.73
CA PHE A 50 30.03 -3.83 20.53
C PHE A 50 30.78 -4.25 19.26
N LYS A 51 31.15 -5.52 19.14
CA LYS A 51 31.75 -6.08 17.93
C LYS A 51 30.68 -6.75 17.06
N ALA A 52 30.77 -6.54 15.75
CA ALA A 52 29.98 -7.24 14.74
C ALA A 52 30.83 -7.46 13.48
N GLY A 53 31.26 -8.71 13.27
CA GLY A 53 32.24 -9.02 12.22
C GLY A 53 33.54 -8.22 12.42
N PRO A 54 34.09 -7.57 11.37
CA PRO A 54 35.31 -6.77 11.47
C PRO A 54 35.11 -5.40 12.16
N PHE A 55 33.88 -5.01 12.47
CA PHE A 55 33.57 -3.67 12.98
C PHE A 55 33.46 -3.62 14.51
N GLU A 56 34.04 -2.57 15.09
CA GLU A 56 33.60 -2.03 16.39
C GLU A 56 32.52 -0.98 16.13
N ILE A 57 31.30 -1.26 16.58
CA ILE A 57 30.13 -0.41 16.37
C ILE A 57 29.81 0.35 17.66
N GLU A 58 29.66 1.67 17.55
CA GLU A 58 29.25 2.57 18.63
C GLU A 58 28.01 3.37 18.21
N PRO A 59 26.82 3.09 18.78
CA PRO A 59 25.61 3.85 18.49
C PRO A 59 25.62 5.22 19.18
N LEU A 60 25.30 6.28 18.45
CA LEU A 60 25.15 7.66 18.95
C LEU A 60 23.69 8.10 19.00
N LYS A 61 23.31 8.97 19.94
CA LYS A 61 21.95 9.51 20.02
C LYS A 61 21.74 10.55 18.93
N VAL A 62 20.65 10.39 18.17
CA VAL A 62 20.09 11.45 17.32
C VAL A 62 18.64 11.70 17.72
N THR A 63 18.11 12.86 17.34
CA THR A 63 16.70 13.20 17.50
C THR A 63 15.96 13.00 16.18
N HIS A 64 14.81 12.34 16.21
CA HIS A 64 14.00 12.01 15.03
C HIS A 64 12.53 11.79 15.45
N SER A 65 11.62 11.50 14.51
CA SER A 65 10.17 11.35 14.74
C SER A 65 9.71 10.02 15.37
N ILE A 66 10.60 9.29 16.03
CA ILE A 66 10.35 7.99 16.70
C ILE A 66 11.41 7.79 17.83
N PRO A 67 11.09 7.12 18.95
CA PRO A 67 12.05 6.86 20.03
C PRO A 67 13.25 6.00 19.62
N ASP A 68 14.33 6.11 20.39
CA ASP A 68 15.57 5.32 20.26
C ASP A 68 16.23 5.28 18.86
N CYS A 69 15.98 6.29 18.02
CA CYS A 69 16.78 6.55 16.83
C CYS A 69 18.26 6.81 17.19
N CYS A 70 19.14 6.27 16.36
CA CYS A 70 20.58 6.38 16.52
C CYS A 70 21.31 6.41 15.18
N GLY A 71 22.39 7.18 15.12
CA GLY A 71 23.45 6.93 14.16
C GLY A 71 24.37 5.81 14.64
N LEU A 72 25.18 5.27 13.74
CA LEU A 72 26.19 4.25 14.04
C LEU A 72 27.56 4.75 13.59
N VAL A 73 28.54 4.68 14.49
CA VAL A 73 29.96 4.70 14.12
C VAL A 73 30.42 3.27 13.95
N LEU A 74 31.07 2.95 12.83
CA LEU A 74 31.67 1.65 12.55
C LEU A 74 33.17 1.83 12.34
N ARG A 75 33.99 1.23 13.20
CA ARG A 75 35.46 1.32 13.14
C ARG A 75 36.05 -0.01 12.69
N CYS A 76 36.92 0.01 11.68
CA CYS A 76 37.67 -1.14 11.19
C CYS A 76 39.14 -0.76 10.91
N ALA A 77 39.93 -1.68 10.33
CA ALA A 77 41.34 -1.43 10.00
C ALA A 77 41.54 -0.31 8.96
N ASP A 78 40.57 -0.11 8.07
CA ASP A 78 40.61 0.87 6.98
C ASP A 78 40.10 2.27 7.38
N GLY A 79 39.60 2.42 8.60
CA GLY A 79 39.18 3.71 9.17
C GLY A 79 37.84 3.67 9.91
N THR A 80 37.25 4.86 10.07
CA THR A 80 36.01 5.08 10.81
C THR A 80 34.90 5.59 9.90
N ILE A 81 33.78 4.88 9.86
CA ILE A 81 32.57 5.22 9.09
C ILE A 81 31.52 5.79 10.06
N LEU A 82 30.94 6.94 9.74
CA LEU A 82 29.75 7.48 10.40
C LEU A 82 28.52 7.30 9.50
N HIS A 83 27.54 6.52 9.93
CA HIS A 83 26.21 6.48 9.32
C HIS A 83 25.23 7.21 10.23
N THR A 84 24.67 8.35 9.82
CA THR A 84 23.83 9.18 10.71
C THR A 84 22.54 8.50 11.13
N GLY A 85 22.03 7.57 10.31
CA GLY A 85 20.61 7.19 10.37
C GLY A 85 19.73 8.36 9.92
N ASP A 86 18.44 8.30 10.23
CA ASP A 86 17.48 9.37 9.98
C ASP A 86 17.47 10.32 11.19
N TRP A 87 17.61 11.63 10.95
CA TRP A 87 17.83 12.60 12.04
C TRP A 87 17.42 14.02 11.69
N LYS A 88 17.11 14.78 12.73
CA LYS A 88 17.12 16.26 12.81
C LYS A 88 17.88 16.67 14.07
N ILE A 89 18.11 17.97 14.26
CA ILE A 89 18.50 18.49 15.58
C ILE A 89 17.26 19.07 16.26
N ASP A 90 16.74 18.35 17.26
CA ASP A 90 15.78 18.92 18.19
C ASP A 90 16.54 19.54 19.37
N GLU A 91 16.42 20.85 19.55
CA GLU A 91 17.04 21.59 20.66
C GLU A 91 16.28 21.40 21.98
N SER A 92 15.01 20.95 21.95
CA SER A 92 14.17 20.72 23.14
C SER A 92 13.23 19.50 22.97
N PRO A 93 13.78 18.29 22.75
CA PRO A 93 12.97 17.10 22.52
C PRO A 93 12.19 16.69 23.77
N LEU A 94 10.97 16.21 23.56
CA LEU A 94 10.02 15.83 24.61
C LEU A 94 10.49 14.66 25.49
N ASP A 95 11.49 13.87 25.08
CA ASP A 95 12.09 12.82 25.91
C ASP A 95 13.32 13.29 26.72
N GLY A 96 13.66 14.59 26.64
CA GLY A 96 14.82 15.21 27.28
C GLY A 96 16.18 14.82 26.69
N LYS A 97 16.23 13.97 25.65
CA LYS A 97 17.48 13.43 25.10
C LYS A 97 17.79 14.16 23.79
N THR A 98 18.56 15.23 23.90
CA THR A 98 19.03 16.07 22.79
C THR A 98 19.89 15.31 21.78
N PHE A 99 20.12 15.95 20.62
CA PHE A 99 21.07 15.48 19.61
C PHE A 99 22.51 15.55 20.13
N ASP A 100 23.29 14.48 19.97
CA ASP A 100 24.60 14.32 20.61
C ASP A 100 25.75 15.02 19.85
N ARG A 101 25.71 16.37 19.81
CA ARG A 101 26.75 17.21 19.20
C ARG A 101 28.15 16.91 19.75
N GLN A 102 28.26 16.76 21.06
CA GLN A 102 29.53 16.50 21.73
C GLN A 102 30.17 15.20 21.22
N PHE A 103 29.39 14.13 21.01
CA PHE A 103 29.92 12.91 20.41
C PHE A 103 30.46 13.11 19.00
N LEU A 104 29.82 13.97 18.18
CA LEU A 104 30.32 14.27 16.84
C LEU A 104 31.59 15.12 16.87
N GLU A 105 31.76 16.01 17.84
CA GLU A 105 33.02 16.73 18.08
C GLU A 105 34.14 15.81 18.60
N GLU A 106 33.80 14.84 19.45
CA GLU A 106 34.71 13.77 19.90
C GLU A 106 35.15 12.90 18.71
N LEU A 107 34.21 12.48 17.86
CA LEU A 107 34.44 11.69 16.66
C LEU A 107 35.20 12.45 15.56
N SER A 108 34.99 13.76 15.43
CA SER A 108 35.73 14.64 14.51
C SER A 108 37.23 14.68 14.85
N LYS A 109 37.58 14.59 16.14
CA LYS A 109 38.97 14.50 16.63
C LYS A 109 39.60 13.11 16.38
N GLU A 110 38.78 12.05 16.33
CA GLU A 110 39.21 10.70 15.90
C GLU A 110 39.49 10.64 14.39
N GLY A 111 38.63 11.29 13.60
CA GLY A 111 38.77 11.45 12.14
C GLY A 111 37.87 10.52 11.34
N VAL A 112 36.75 11.05 10.84
CA VAL A 112 35.81 10.27 10.02
C VAL A 112 36.34 10.06 8.60
N THR A 113 36.44 8.79 8.21
CA THR A 113 36.93 8.35 6.89
C THR A 113 35.83 8.42 5.83
N LEU A 114 34.62 7.99 6.19
CA LEU A 114 33.41 8.09 5.37
C LEU A 114 32.24 8.55 6.24
N MET A 115 31.51 9.55 5.80
CA MET A 115 30.21 9.91 6.37
C MET A 115 29.09 9.58 5.37
N MET A 116 28.04 8.93 5.87
CA MET A 116 26.78 8.67 5.16
C MET A 116 25.66 9.40 5.90
N SER A 117 25.00 10.37 5.23
CA SER A 117 24.01 11.26 5.86
C SER A 117 22.66 11.30 5.12
N ASP A 118 21.58 11.33 5.90
CA ASP A 118 20.19 11.57 5.48
C ASP A 118 20.06 12.86 4.66
N SER A 119 19.41 12.77 3.49
CA SER A 119 19.26 13.88 2.53
C SER A 119 17.80 14.37 2.39
N THR A 120 16.86 13.79 3.14
CA THR A 120 15.40 13.87 2.92
C THR A 120 14.86 15.31 2.79
N ASN A 121 15.44 16.27 3.51
CA ASN A 121 14.97 17.66 3.53
C ASN A 121 16.06 18.68 3.12
N VAL A 122 17.11 18.30 2.38
CA VAL A 122 18.18 19.25 1.96
C VAL A 122 17.71 20.44 1.12
N LEU A 123 16.58 20.27 0.43
CA LEU A 123 15.86 21.33 -0.31
C LEU A 123 15.06 22.29 0.60
N SER A 124 14.92 21.99 1.89
CA SER A 124 14.23 22.84 2.86
C SER A 124 15.22 23.83 3.49
N PRO A 125 15.04 25.15 3.32
CA PRO A 125 15.93 26.15 3.91
C PRO A 125 15.72 26.28 5.43
N GLY A 126 16.73 26.81 6.12
CA GLY A 126 16.68 27.03 7.56
C GLY A 126 16.87 25.74 8.37
N ARG A 127 16.11 25.61 9.46
CA ARG A 127 16.16 24.49 10.43
C ARG A 127 14.73 23.96 10.69
N THR A 128 14.62 22.73 11.15
CA THR A 128 13.38 22.15 11.68
C THR A 128 12.94 22.87 12.96
N ILE A 129 11.65 22.76 13.29
CA ILE A 129 11.14 23.17 14.61
C ILE A 129 11.14 21.99 15.58
N SER A 130 11.24 22.28 16.87
CA SER A 130 11.15 21.27 17.93
C SER A 130 9.75 20.62 17.99
N GLU A 131 9.67 19.38 18.47
CA GLU A 131 8.40 18.78 18.89
C GLU A 131 7.78 19.49 20.13
N SER A 132 8.55 20.26 20.91
CA SER A 132 8.01 21.10 22.00
C SER A 132 7.04 22.16 21.47
N ALA A 133 7.42 22.92 20.45
CA ALA A 133 6.55 23.88 19.77
C ALA A 133 5.30 23.22 19.14
N VAL A 134 5.40 21.96 18.72
CA VAL A 134 4.25 21.16 18.25
C VAL A 134 3.34 20.77 19.41
N ALA A 135 3.90 20.48 20.59
CA ALA A 135 3.13 20.21 21.81
C ALA A 135 2.37 21.45 22.29
N ASP A 136 3.00 22.63 22.27
CA ASP A 136 2.34 23.91 22.59
C ASP A 136 1.20 24.22 21.61
N ALA A 137 1.42 23.96 20.31
CA ALA A 137 0.39 24.12 19.29
C ALA A 137 -0.79 23.16 19.51
N LEU A 138 -0.51 21.88 19.78
CA LEU A 138 -1.52 20.88 20.11
C LEU A 138 -2.32 21.30 21.35
N LEU A 139 -1.65 21.74 22.43
CA LEU A 139 -2.31 22.20 23.65
C LEU A 139 -3.24 23.38 23.39
N ARG A 140 -2.80 24.42 22.66
CA ARG A 140 -3.65 25.57 22.30
C ARG A 140 -4.90 25.15 21.53
N HIS A 141 -4.73 24.31 20.51
CA HIS A 141 -5.84 23.86 19.66
C HIS A 141 -6.80 22.90 20.39
N ILE A 142 -6.28 22.04 21.27
CA ILE A 142 -7.08 21.11 22.09
C ILE A 142 -7.89 21.85 23.16
N SER A 143 -7.29 22.84 23.83
CA SER A 143 -7.97 23.69 24.83
C SER A 143 -8.98 24.66 24.22
N GLY A 144 -8.77 25.12 22.97
CA GLY A 144 -9.69 26.01 22.27
C GLY A 144 -10.92 25.31 21.65
N ALA A 145 -10.86 23.99 21.45
CA ALA A 145 -11.94 23.24 20.81
C ALA A 145 -13.14 23.00 21.75
N LYS A 146 -14.34 23.32 21.28
CA LYS A 146 -15.61 23.10 22.01
C LYS A 146 -16.22 21.72 21.79
N GLY A 147 -16.03 21.15 20.61
CA GLY A 147 -16.56 19.83 20.22
C GLY A 147 -15.57 18.69 20.48
N ARG A 148 -15.78 17.58 19.77
CA ARG A 148 -14.86 16.43 19.76
C ARG A 148 -13.64 16.73 18.90
N ILE A 149 -12.49 16.27 19.35
CA ILE A 149 -11.22 16.48 18.63
C ILE A 149 -10.83 15.18 17.94
N ILE A 150 -10.43 15.26 16.68
CA ILE A 150 -9.93 14.11 15.90
C ILE A 150 -8.57 14.50 15.33
N THR A 151 -7.50 13.87 15.82
CA THR A 151 -6.11 14.19 15.43
C THR A 151 -5.47 13.06 14.63
N THR A 152 -4.74 13.41 13.57
CA THR A 152 -4.04 12.47 12.69
C THR A 152 -2.54 12.72 12.64
N GLN A 153 -1.76 11.64 12.74
CA GLN A 153 -0.30 11.68 12.68
C GLN A 153 0.27 10.31 12.26
N PHE A 154 1.59 10.23 12.12
CA PHE A 154 2.29 8.96 11.97
C PHE A 154 2.27 8.20 13.30
N ALA A 155 1.80 6.95 13.28
CA ALA A 155 1.63 6.13 14.49
C ALA A 155 2.94 5.82 15.24
N SER A 156 4.09 6.00 14.58
CA SER A 156 5.43 5.87 15.16
C SER A 156 5.84 7.01 16.08
N ASN A 157 5.20 8.18 16.02
CA ASN A 157 5.61 9.34 16.82
C ASN A 157 5.06 9.28 18.25
N ILE A 158 5.68 8.41 19.07
CA ILE A 158 5.36 8.21 20.48
C ILE A 158 5.44 9.53 21.28
N HIS A 159 6.44 10.38 20.99
CA HIS A 159 6.62 11.65 21.70
C HIS A 159 5.40 12.57 21.53
N ARG A 160 4.86 12.66 20.31
CA ARG A 160 3.68 13.49 20.02
C ARG A 160 2.36 12.84 20.46
N LEU A 161 2.29 11.51 20.61
CA LEU A 161 1.22 10.88 21.40
C LEU A 161 1.26 11.36 22.86
N GLY A 162 2.45 11.55 23.43
CA GLY A 162 2.66 12.17 24.74
C GLY A 162 2.16 13.62 24.82
N SER A 163 2.43 14.45 23.79
CA SER A 163 1.88 15.81 23.69
C SER A 163 0.35 15.83 23.73
N ILE A 164 -0.30 14.91 22.99
CA ILE A 164 -1.76 14.79 22.96
C ILE A 164 -2.30 14.31 24.32
N LYS A 165 -1.59 13.41 25.01
CA LYS A 165 -1.95 12.97 26.37
C LYS A 165 -1.89 14.12 27.37
N ALA A 166 -0.80 14.89 27.39
CA ALA A 166 -0.67 16.05 28.27
C ALA A 166 -1.79 17.07 28.04
N ALA A 167 -2.12 17.37 26.77
CA ALA A 167 -3.22 18.26 26.44
C ALA A 167 -4.61 17.67 26.79
N ALA A 168 -4.80 16.35 26.69
CA ALA A 168 -6.01 15.68 27.14
C ALA A 168 -6.19 15.77 28.67
N ASP A 169 -5.11 15.54 29.43
CA ASP A 169 -5.12 15.62 30.89
C ASP A 169 -5.46 17.05 31.36
N VAL A 170 -4.82 18.07 30.78
CA VAL A 170 -5.10 19.50 31.08
C VAL A 170 -6.55 19.89 30.74
N THR A 171 -7.16 19.25 29.73
CA THR A 171 -8.56 19.53 29.33
C THR A 171 -9.59 18.55 29.92
N GLY A 172 -9.17 17.61 30.76
CA GLY A 172 -10.03 16.55 31.33
C GLY A 172 -10.55 15.51 30.32
N ARG A 173 -10.10 15.56 29.06
CA ARG A 173 -10.59 14.72 27.96
C ARG A 173 -10.01 13.31 28.00
N LYS A 174 -10.76 12.33 27.50
CA LYS A 174 -10.30 10.94 27.35
C LYS A 174 -9.76 10.66 25.94
N LEU A 175 -8.73 9.81 25.86
CA LEU A 175 -8.12 9.41 24.59
C LEU A 175 -8.76 8.13 24.04
N VAL A 176 -9.00 8.10 22.73
CA VAL A 176 -9.42 6.93 21.97
C VAL A 176 -8.42 6.70 20.83
N PHE A 177 -7.89 5.48 20.67
CA PHE A 177 -6.96 5.14 19.58
C PHE A 177 -7.64 4.28 18.51
N ILE A 178 -7.80 4.85 17.31
CA ILE A 178 -8.48 4.22 16.16
C ILE A 178 -7.47 3.91 15.05
N GLY A 179 -6.95 2.68 15.11
CA GLY A 179 -6.03 2.14 14.12
C GLY A 179 -5.05 1.15 14.74
N MET A 180 -4.85 0.01 14.07
CA MET A 180 -4.00 -1.08 14.59
C MET A 180 -2.53 -0.68 14.78
N SER A 181 -2.03 0.24 13.96
CA SER A 181 -0.66 0.77 14.06
C SER A 181 -0.44 1.62 15.30
N LEU A 182 -1.40 2.49 15.67
CA LEU A 182 -1.31 3.31 16.89
C LEU A 182 -1.18 2.45 18.14
N ARG A 183 -2.04 1.43 18.27
CA ARG A 183 -1.93 0.43 19.36
C ARG A 183 -0.60 -0.32 19.28
N THR A 184 -0.19 -0.78 18.10
CA THR A 184 1.07 -1.51 17.89
C THR A 184 2.32 -0.76 18.35
N TYR A 185 2.43 0.54 18.04
CA TYR A 185 3.58 1.34 18.46
C TYR A 185 3.51 1.67 19.96
N LEU A 186 2.30 1.92 20.51
CA LEU A 186 2.13 2.11 21.96
C LEU A 186 2.45 0.83 22.76
N ASP A 187 1.98 -0.34 22.33
CA ASP A 187 2.25 -1.64 22.96
C ASP A 187 3.76 -1.90 23.07
N ALA A 188 4.51 -1.54 22.02
CA ALA A 188 5.96 -1.70 21.98
C ALA A 188 6.64 -0.71 22.93
N ALA A 189 6.21 0.56 22.95
CA ALA A 189 6.73 1.58 23.85
C ALA A 189 6.43 1.24 25.32
N TRP A 190 5.27 0.64 25.62
CA TRP A 190 4.89 0.24 26.98
C TRP A 190 5.75 -0.92 27.48
N LYS A 191 5.96 -1.96 26.66
CA LYS A 191 6.84 -3.10 26.99
C LYS A 191 8.31 -2.72 27.16
N ASP A 192 8.73 -1.65 26.48
CA ASP A 192 10.08 -1.08 26.54
C ASP A 192 10.24 0.01 27.64
N GLY A 193 9.16 0.36 28.35
CA GLY A 193 9.17 1.37 29.43
C GLY A 193 9.31 2.82 28.96
N LYS A 194 8.93 3.13 27.71
CA LYS A 194 9.02 4.46 27.08
C LYS A 194 7.67 5.04 26.61
N ALA A 195 6.55 4.37 26.87
CA ALA A 195 5.23 4.89 26.51
C ALA A 195 4.80 6.04 27.44
N PRO A 196 4.33 7.18 26.92
CA PRO A 196 3.77 8.28 27.70
C PRO A 196 2.29 8.08 28.08
N ILE A 197 1.71 6.93 27.72
CA ILE A 197 0.31 6.57 27.95
C ILE A 197 0.28 5.11 28.39
N ASP A 198 -0.39 4.80 29.49
CA ASP A 198 -0.78 3.44 29.84
C ASP A 198 -1.91 2.98 28.90
N PRO A 199 -1.74 1.90 28.10
CA PRO A 199 -2.75 1.41 27.17
C PRO A 199 -4.11 1.11 27.81
N SER A 200 -4.16 0.79 29.10
CA SER A 200 -5.40 0.52 29.84
C SER A 200 -6.25 1.78 30.12
N THR A 201 -5.63 2.98 30.03
CA THR A 201 -6.32 4.27 30.23
C THR A 201 -7.01 4.79 28.96
N LEU A 202 -6.86 4.09 27.83
CA LEU A 202 -7.53 4.41 26.58
C LEU A 202 -8.98 3.93 26.59
N VAL A 203 -9.91 4.80 26.20
CA VAL A 203 -11.29 4.42 25.90
C VAL A 203 -11.30 3.55 24.63
N LYS A 204 -12.07 2.46 24.65
CA LYS A 204 -12.15 1.54 23.50
C LYS A 204 -12.88 2.21 22.34
N ALA A 205 -12.71 1.64 21.14
CA ALA A 205 -13.41 2.15 19.97
C ALA A 205 -14.92 1.82 20.02
N GLU A 206 -15.30 0.71 20.66
CA GLU A 206 -16.70 0.36 20.91
C GLU A 206 -17.40 1.30 21.91
N ASP A 207 -16.66 1.86 22.86
CA ASP A 207 -17.20 2.64 23.98
C ASP A 207 -17.39 4.14 23.65
N ILE A 208 -17.05 4.60 22.44
CA ILE A 208 -17.02 6.04 22.06
C ILE A 208 -18.36 6.73 22.30
N ASP A 209 -19.46 6.11 21.87
CA ASP A 209 -20.79 6.73 21.90
C ASP A 209 -21.38 6.80 23.33
N ALA A 210 -20.69 6.25 24.33
CA ALA A 210 -21.02 6.40 25.75
C ALA A 210 -20.45 7.68 26.39
N TYR A 211 -19.62 8.45 25.68
CA TYR A 211 -19.02 9.70 26.16
C TYR A 211 -19.60 10.91 25.41
N ALA A 212 -19.74 12.04 26.09
CA ALA A 212 -20.10 13.28 25.41
C ALA A 212 -18.98 13.69 24.43
N PRO A 213 -19.29 14.13 23.19
CA PRO A 213 -18.26 14.42 22.17
C PRO A 213 -17.16 15.37 22.63
N LYS A 214 -17.54 16.42 23.38
CA LYS A 214 -16.63 17.41 23.98
C LYS A 214 -15.62 16.84 25.00
N ASP A 215 -15.84 15.64 25.53
CA ASP A 215 -14.98 15.01 26.54
C ASP A 215 -13.99 14.01 25.91
N LEU A 216 -13.94 13.91 24.57
CA LEU A 216 -13.08 12.98 23.82
C LEU A 216 -12.01 13.68 22.97
N ILE A 217 -10.88 12.98 22.81
CA ILE A 217 -9.90 13.15 21.72
C ILE A 217 -9.69 11.79 21.05
N ILE A 218 -10.03 11.70 19.77
CA ILE A 218 -9.76 10.55 18.91
C ILE A 218 -8.40 10.76 18.24
N VAL A 219 -7.43 9.89 18.51
CA VAL A 219 -6.20 9.76 17.73
C VAL A 219 -6.42 8.68 16.68
N THR A 220 -6.30 9.03 15.40
CA THR A 220 -6.71 8.15 14.30
C THR A 220 -5.67 8.05 13.18
N THR A 221 -5.71 6.94 12.44
CA THR A 221 -4.89 6.73 11.24
C THR A 221 -5.55 7.30 9.99
N GLY A 222 -4.77 7.52 8.94
CA GLY A 222 -5.29 7.98 7.64
C GLY A 222 -4.85 9.37 7.22
N SER A 223 -3.75 9.90 7.75
CA SER A 223 -3.23 11.20 7.32
C SER A 223 -2.89 11.22 5.83
N GLN A 224 -2.43 10.11 5.24
CA GLN A 224 -2.14 10.01 3.81
C GLN A 224 -3.35 9.58 2.97
N ALA A 225 -4.56 9.59 3.55
CA ALA A 225 -5.80 9.06 2.97
C ALA A 225 -5.64 7.63 2.42
N GLU A 226 -4.95 6.76 3.17
CA GLU A 226 -4.80 5.36 2.82
C GLU A 226 -6.19 4.67 2.77
N PRO A 227 -6.52 3.87 1.73
CA PRO A 227 -7.91 3.44 1.48
C PRO A 227 -8.64 2.78 2.65
N ARG A 228 -7.92 1.99 3.48
CA ARG A 228 -8.45 1.28 4.65
C ARG A 228 -8.17 1.98 5.99
N ALA A 229 -7.58 3.17 6.00
CA ALA A 229 -7.29 3.89 7.23
C ALA A 229 -8.52 4.67 7.76
N ALA A 230 -8.57 4.86 9.08
CA ALA A 230 -9.82 5.14 9.77
C ALA A 230 -10.41 6.53 9.45
N LEU A 231 -9.60 7.59 9.34
CA LEU A 231 -10.10 8.91 8.90
C LEU A 231 -10.65 8.86 7.46
N ASN A 232 -9.97 8.15 6.56
CA ASN A 232 -10.42 8.04 5.17
C ASN A 232 -11.76 7.31 5.08
N LEU A 233 -11.95 6.21 5.81
CA LEU A 233 -13.26 5.53 5.91
C LEU A 233 -14.33 6.42 6.57
N ALA A 234 -13.97 7.20 7.59
CA ALA A 234 -14.91 8.11 8.25
C ALA A 234 -15.37 9.24 7.32
N SER A 235 -14.48 9.75 6.46
CA SER A 235 -14.83 10.73 5.41
C SER A 235 -15.71 10.16 4.28
N TYR A 236 -15.98 8.85 4.27
CA TYR A 236 -16.98 8.22 3.40
C TYR A 236 -18.25 7.80 4.17
N GLY A 237 -18.33 8.08 5.47
CA GLY A 237 -19.38 7.55 6.35
C GLY A 237 -19.32 6.04 6.59
N SER A 238 -18.29 5.35 6.10
CA SER A 238 -18.14 3.88 6.12
C SER A 238 -17.21 3.35 7.23
N SER A 239 -16.66 4.24 8.06
CA SER A 239 -15.98 3.87 9.29
C SER A 239 -16.96 3.23 10.28
N HIS A 240 -16.66 1.99 10.68
CA HIS A 240 -17.39 1.27 11.70
C HIS A 240 -16.98 1.69 13.13
N SER A 241 -15.89 2.45 13.27
CA SER A 241 -15.33 2.83 14.57
C SER A 241 -15.75 4.22 15.05
N PHE A 242 -16.17 5.12 14.15
CA PHE A 242 -16.72 6.44 14.47
C PHE A 242 -17.28 7.09 13.20
N LYS A 243 -18.30 7.94 13.35
CA LYS A 243 -18.82 8.82 12.29
C LYS A 243 -18.36 10.26 12.52
N LEU A 244 -18.15 11.02 11.45
CA LEU A 244 -17.83 12.45 11.50
C LEU A 244 -19.10 13.29 11.62
N ASN A 245 -19.01 14.36 12.41
CA ASN A 245 -20.05 15.34 12.67
C ASN A 245 -19.53 16.77 12.37
N LYS A 246 -20.43 17.73 12.13
CA LYS A 246 -20.06 19.13 11.88
C LYS A 246 -19.39 19.82 13.09
N GLU A 247 -19.66 19.35 14.30
CA GLU A 247 -19.05 19.82 15.55
C GLU A 247 -17.62 19.25 15.78
N ASP A 248 -17.12 18.36 14.92
CA ASP A 248 -15.76 17.81 15.04
C ASP A 248 -14.69 18.84 14.64
N VAL A 249 -13.60 18.86 15.40
CA VAL A 249 -12.38 19.62 15.06
C VAL A 249 -11.27 18.63 14.68
N ILE A 250 -10.88 18.66 13.40
CA ILE A 250 -9.85 17.81 12.82
C ILE A 250 -8.49 18.49 12.92
N LEU A 251 -7.57 17.94 13.72
CA LEU A 251 -6.19 18.43 13.84
C LEU A 251 -5.28 17.58 12.93
N TYR A 252 -4.85 18.16 11.81
CA TYR A 252 -4.01 17.46 10.84
C TYR A 252 -2.52 17.58 11.20
N SER A 253 -2.03 16.73 12.10
CA SER A 253 -0.65 16.71 12.62
C SER A 253 0.33 15.94 11.71
N ALA A 254 0.22 16.14 10.40
CA ALA A 254 1.01 15.45 9.38
C ALA A 254 1.44 16.37 8.23
N LYS A 255 2.51 15.97 7.52
CA LYS A 255 2.85 16.47 6.18
C LYS A 255 2.29 15.48 5.15
N VAL A 256 1.74 15.98 4.04
CA VAL A 256 1.40 15.14 2.89
C VAL A 256 2.70 14.66 2.25
N ILE A 257 2.86 13.34 2.08
CA ILE A 257 3.99 12.75 1.37
C ILE A 257 3.76 12.94 -0.15
N PRO A 258 4.79 13.30 -0.93
CA PRO A 258 4.67 13.43 -2.38
C PRO A 258 3.99 12.22 -3.05
N GLY A 259 3.02 12.48 -3.94
CA GLY A 259 2.19 11.45 -4.58
C GLY A 259 0.90 11.08 -3.82
N ASN A 260 0.65 11.70 -2.66
CA ASN A 260 -0.59 11.55 -1.88
C ASN A 260 -1.51 12.79 -1.94
N GLU A 261 -1.14 13.86 -2.64
CA GLU A 261 -1.85 15.14 -2.65
C GLU A 261 -3.30 14.98 -3.13
N SER A 262 -3.52 14.34 -4.28
CA SER A 262 -4.87 14.16 -4.84
C SER A 262 -5.79 13.32 -3.95
N ARG A 263 -5.26 12.30 -3.25
CA ARG A 263 -6.05 11.45 -2.35
C ARG A 263 -6.36 12.15 -1.03
N VAL A 264 -5.39 12.86 -0.45
CA VAL A 264 -5.59 13.64 0.78
C VAL A 264 -6.56 14.80 0.54
N MET A 265 -6.40 15.58 -0.53
CA MET A 265 -7.35 16.67 -0.82
C MET A 265 -8.77 16.15 -1.06
N LYS A 266 -8.95 15.00 -1.74
CA LYS A 266 -10.26 14.36 -1.85
C LYS A 266 -10.85 13.93 -0.50
N MET A 267 -10.03 13.52 0.47
CA MET A 267 -10.47 13.21 1.82
C MET A 267 -10.85 14.48 2.60
N LEU A 268 -10.02 15.51 2.57
CA LEU A 268 -10.27 16.79 3.24
C LEU A 268 -11.53 17.49 2.68
N ASN A 269 -11.77 17.44 1.36
CA ASN A 269 -13.00 17.96 0.77
C ASN A 269 -14.25 17.28 1.33
N ARG A 270 -14.28 15.94 1.41
CA ARG A 270 -15.43 15.21 2.01
C ARG A 270 -15.63 15.53 3.49
N ILE A 271 -14.55 15.74 4.25
CA ILE A 271 -14.62 16.18 5.65
C ILE A 271 -15.22 17.60 5.73
N SER A 272 -14.86 18.48 4.78
CA SER A 272 -15.43 19.82 4.67
C SER A 272 -16.90 19.82 4.20
N GLU A 273 -17.31 18.86 3.37
CA GLU A 273 -18.70 18.65 2.94
C GLU A 273 -19.59 18.19 4.11
N ILE A 274 -19.04 17.46 5.09
CA ILE A 274 -19.69 17.12 6.38
C ILE A 274 -19.77 18.35 7.31
N GLY A 275 -18.99 19.40 7.05
CA GLY A 275 -18.96 20.64 7.82
C GLY A 275 -18.05 20.62 9.04
N SER A 276 -17.24 19.56 9.24
CA SER A 276 -16.25 19.51 10.33
C SER A 276 -15.17 20.58 10.15
N THR A 277 -14.69 21.16 11.24
CA THR A 277 -13.61 22.17 11.20
C THR A 277 -12.26 21.49 10.95
N ILE A 278 -11.49 21.92 9.96
CA ILE A 278 -10.17 21.34 9.64
C ILE A 278 -9.06 22.34 9.97
N VAL A 279 -8.23 22.00 10.95
CA VAL A 279 -7.01 22.75 11.30
C VAL A 279 -5.82 22.10 10.58
N ILE A 280 -5.33 22.76 9.53
CA ILE A 280 -4.25 22.29 8.67
C ILE A 280 -3.43 23.46 8.12
N GLY A 281 -2.10 23.37 8.22
CA GLY A 281 -1.19 24.38 7.67
C GLY A 281 0.15 24.41 8.37
N LYS A 282 1.16 25.05 7.77
CA LYS A 282 2.46 25.29 8.42
C LYS A 282 2.31 26.23 9.63
N ASN A 283 1.48 27.26 9.49
CA ASN A 283 1.27 28.31 10.49
C ASN A 283 0.60 27.78 11.76
N GLU A 284 -0.12 26.67 11.67
CA GLU A 284 -0.83 26.05 12.81
C GLU A 284 0.12 25.40 13.82
N GLY A 285 1.38 25.16 13.45
CA GLY A 285 2.39 24.51 14.30
C GLY A 285 2.16 23.01 14.56
N LEU A 286 1.09 22.41 14.03
CA LEU A 286 0.68 21.03 14.31
C LEU A 286 1.64 19.94 13.80
N HIS A 287 2.69 20.27 13.06
CA HIS A 287 3.62 19.28 12.50
C HIS A 287 5.05 19.82 12.35
N THR A 288 6.02 19.03 12.82
CA THR A 288 7.42 19.13 12.41
C THR A 288 7.88 17.85 11.71
N SER A 289 8.86 17.98 10.81
CA SER A 289 9.49 16.84 10.15
C SER A 289 10.45 16.13 11.10
N GLY A 290 10.70 14.83 10.87
CA GLY A 290 11.73 14.09 11.58
C GLY A 290 13.15 14.33 11.04
N HIS A 291 13.30 14.84 9.81
CA HIS A 291 14.58 14.95 9.10
C HIS A 291 15.06 16.40 9.03
N GLY A 292 16.34 16.64 9.28
CA GLY A 292 16.96 17.96 9.35
C GLY A 292 16.89 18.75 8.05
N TYR A 293 16.70 20.06 8.17
CA TYR A 293 16.72 21.00 7.06
C TYR A 293 18.16 21.45 6.76
N ARG A 294 18.37 22.19 5.65
CA ARG A 294 19.70 22.49 5.11
C ARG A 294 20.71 23.03 6.13
N GLY A 295 20.29 23.89 7.06
CA GLY A 295 21.17 24.46 8.09
C GLY A 295 21.59 23.48 9.19
N GLU A 296 20.81 22.43 9.45
CA GLU A 296 21.21 21.34 10.36
C GLU A 296 22.19 20.40 9.64
N LEU A 297 21.89 20.03 8.39
CA LEU A 297 22.79 19.22 7.55
C LEU A 297 24.15 19.88 7.40
N GLU A 298 24.17 21.19 7.14
CA GLU A 298 25.38 22.01 7.07
C GLU A 298 26.17 22.00 8.38
N GLU A 299 25.51 22.23 9.53
CA GLU A 299 26.15 22.20 10.85
C GLU A 299 26.83 20.85 11.12
N VAL A 300 26.17 19.73 10.84
CA VAL A 300 26.75 18.39 11.08
C VAL A 300 27.91 18.10 10.12
N LEU A 301 27.85 18.53 8.86
CA LEU A 301 28.98 18.44 7.93
C LEU A 301 30.17 19.28 8.43
N GLN A 302 29.91 20.48 8.96
CA GLN A 302 30.92 21.38 9.53
C GLN A 302 31.50 20.86 10.87
N ILE A 303 30.76 20.11 11.67
CA ILE A 303 31.29 19.44 12.88
C ILE A 303 32.15 18.24 12.48
N VAL A 304 31.62 17.32 11.67
CA VAL A 304 32.24 16.01 11.39
C VAL A 304 33.46 16.11 10.47
N LYS A 305 33.46 17.05 9.51
CA LYS A 305 34.56 17.29 8.54
C LYS A 305 35.14 16.00 7.92
N PRO A 306 34.29 15.11 7.37
CA PRO A 306 34.71 13.78 6.95
C PRO A 306 35.64 13.83 5.73
N GLN A 307 36.54 12.86 5.62
CA GLN A 307 37.43 12.71 4.46
C GLN A 307 36.66 12.42 3.16
N HIS A 308 35.64 11.57 3.27
CA HIS A 308 34.70 11.23 2.20
C HIS A 308 33.26 11.45 2.66
N PHE A 309 32.40 11.94 1.77
CA PHE A 309 30.98 12.08 2.04
C PHE A 309 30.13 11.38 0.97
N LEU A 310 29.10 10.66 1.42
CA LEU A 310 28.16 9.94 0.58
C LEU A 310 26.72 10.26 1.04
N PRO A 311 26.00 11.14 0.33
CA PRO A 311 24.56 11.33 0.53
C PRO A 311 23.80 10.01 0.45
N ILE A 312 22.92 9.79 1.42
CA ILE A 312 21.97 8.67 1.45
C ILE A 312 20.56 9.16 1.78
N HIS A 313 19.59 8.25 1.77
CA HIS A 313 18.19 8.50 2.14
C HIS A 313 17.58 9.75 1.48
N GLY A 314 17.31 9.63 0.18
CA GLY A 314 16.69 10.67 -0.64
C GLY A 314 16.60 10.27 -2.11
N GLU A 315 15.73 10.96 -2.87
CA GLU A 315 15.69 10.85 -4.33
C GLU A 315 16.92 11.49 -4.98
N LEU A 316 17.25 11.14 -6.23
CA LEU A 316 18.51 11.54 -6.89
C LEU A 316 18.80 13.05 -6.83
N LEU A 317 17.77 13.90 -6.94
CA LEU A 317 17.88 15.37 -6.78
C LEU A 317 18.38 15.76 -5.38
N PHE A 318 17.85 15.13 -4.34
CA PHE A 318 18.17 15.39 -2.94
C PHE A 318 19.59 14.90 -2.63
N LEU A 319 19.95 13.72 -3.13
CA LEU A 319 21.32 13.21 -3.00
C LEU A 319 22.33 14.17 -3.67
N LYS A 320 22.02 14.72 -4.86
CA LYS A 320 22.89 15.67 -5.56
C LYS A 320 22.96 17.04 -4.88
N GLU A 321 21.86 17.56 -4.34
CA GLU A 321 21.89 18.80 -3.55
C GLU A 321 22.67 18.65 -2.24
N HIS A 322 22.64 17.48 -1.63
CA HIS A 322 23.46 17.20 -0.45
C HIS A 322 24.96 17.01 -0.82
N GLU A 323 25.27 16.40 -1.97
CA GLU A 323 26.63 16.37 -2.54
C GLU A 323 27.19 17.79 -2.73
N LEU A 324 26.37 18.71 -3.26
CA LEU A 324 26.73 20.12 -3.42
C LEU A 324 26.91 20.83 -2.07
N LEU A 325 26.05 20.56 -1.08
CA LEU A 325 26.20 21.10 0.27
C LEU A 325 27.52 20.64 0.93
N GLY A 326 27.88 19.37 0.80
CA GLY A 326 29.16 18.83 1.27
C GLY A 326 30.37 19.48 0.58
N LYS A 327 30.26 19.79 -0.72
CA LYS A 327 31.30 20.56 -1.44
C LYS A 327 31.43 21.98 -0.89
N SER A 328 30.32 22.67 -0.59
CA SER A 328 30.37 24.03 0.00
C SER A 328 30.95 24.07 1.42
N THR A 329 30.84 23.00 2.21
CA THR A 329 31.52 22.90 3.52
C THR A 329 32.99 22.44 3.42
N GLY A 330 33.53 22.29 2.20
CA GLY A 330 34.94 22.02 1.93
C GLY A 330 35.30 20.55 1.72
N ILE A 331 34.32 19.63 1.70
CA ILE A 331 34.58 18.19 1.53
C ILE A 331 34.89 17.93 0.05
N ARG A 332 36.14 17.54 -0.24
CA ARG A 332 36.64 17.36 -1.61
C ARG A 332 36.18 16.05 -2.26
N HIS A 333 36.04 14.98 -1.48
CA HIS A 333 35.69 13.66 -1.99
C HIS A 333 34.23 13.34 -1.64
N THR A 334 33.31 13.67 -2.54
CA THR A 334 31.89 13.33 -2.41
C THR A 334 31.30 12.93 -3.75
N THR A 335 30.35 11.99 -3.72
CA THR A 335 29.69 11.41 -4.90
C THR A 335 28.31 10.89 -4.52
N VAL A 336 27.50 10.54 -5.52
CA VAL A 336 26.20 9.88 -5.35
C VAL A 336 26.21 8.59 -6.15
N ILE A 337 25.84 7.48 -5.50
CA ILE A 337 25.70 6.15 -6.11
C ILE A 337 24.23 5.74 -6.14
N LYS A 338 23.87 4.81 -7.02
CA LYS A 338 22.55 4.17 -7.05
C LYS A 338 22.56 2.83 -6.32
N ASN A 339 21.39 2.33 -5.96
CA ASN A 339 21.23 0.99 -5.38
C ASN A 339 21.93 -0.07 -6.26
N GLY A 340 22.86 -0.82 -5.66
CA GLY A 340 23.66 -1.86 -6.30
C GLY A 340 25.04 -1.42 -6.78
N GLU A 341 25.31 -0.11 -6.93
CA GLU A 341 26.65 0.38 -7.29
C GLU A 341 27.60 0.28 -6.08
N MET A 342 28.79 -0.28 -6.30
CA MET A 342 29.75 -0.59 -5.22
C MET A 342 30.91 0.41 -5.19
N LEU A 343 31.12 1.02 -4.02
CA LEU A 343 32.06 2.13 -3.84
C LEU A 343 33.18 1.73 -2.85
N GLY A 344 34.40 1.64 -3.34
CA GLY A 344 35.60 1.46 -2.53
C GLY A 344 36.02 2.80 -1.91
N VAL A 345 36.35 2.76 -0.62
CA VAL A 345 36.78 3.92 0.16
C VAL A 345 38.03 3.53 0.94
N SER A 346 39.00 4.43 1.03
CA SER A 346 40.25 4.18 1.76
C SER A 346 40.75 5.45 2.44
N HIS A 347 41.29 5.33 3.65
CA HIS A 347 41.78 6.45 4.44
C HIS A 347 42.80 7.31 3.67
N LEU A 348 42.51 8.61 3.48
CA LEU A 348 43.31 9.53 2.65
C LEU A 348 44.73 9.74 3.22
N ARG A 349 44.92 9.56 4.52
CA ARG A 349 46.20 9.67 5.23
C ARG A 349 46.67 8.31 5.75
N ASN A 350 46.73 7.29 4.89
CA ASN A 350 47.46 6.06 5.23
C ASN A 350 48.95 6.23 4.87
N ARG A 351 49.88 5.79 5.73
CA ARG A 351 51.33 6.10 5.66
C ARG A 351 52.09 5.53 4.43
N ARG A 352 51.37 4.97 3.46
CA ARG A 352 51.92 4.33 2.25
C ARG A 352 51.21 4.71 0.95
N VAL A 353 50.04 5.38 1.00
CA VAL A 353 49.21 5.64 -0.19
C VAL A 353 48.54 7.01 -0.07
N LEU A 354 48.73 7.85 -1.08
CA LEU A 354 47.84 8.97 -1.36
C LEU A 354 46.61 8.39 -2.07
N SER A 355 45.46 8.33 -1.38
CA SER A 355 44.22 7.88 -2.01
C SER A 355 43.65 9.00 -2.89
N ASN A 356 43.23 8.64 -4.10
CA ASN A 356 42.59 9.56 -5.05
C ASN A 356 41.12 9.89 -4.68
N GLY A 357 40.61 9.29 -3.60
CA GLY A 357 39.22 9.39 -3.16
C GLY A 357 38.52 8.03 -3.27
N PHE A 358 37.40 7.99 -3.99
CA PHE A 358 36.63 6.78 -4.23
C PHE A 358 37.14 5.94 -5.41
N SER A 359 37.01 4.62 -5.31
CA SER A 359 37.11 3.70 -6.45
C SER A 359 35.74 3.07 -6.74
N SER A 360 35.42 2.84 -8.02
CA SER A 360 34.29 1.99 -8.38
C SER A 360 34.74 0.53 -8.31
N LEU A 361 34.01 -0.30 -7.55
CA LEU A 361 34.26 -1.73 -7.43
C LEU A 361 33.37 -2.58 -8.35
N GLY A 362 32.49 -1.94 -9.11
CA GLY A 362 31.50 -2.60 -9.97
C GLY A 362 30.07 -2.30 -9.53
N LYS A 363 29.14 -3.17 -9.93
CA LYS A 363 27.71 -3.01 -9.67
C LYS A 363 27.00 -4.36 -9.60
N GLU A 364 26.28 -4.57 -8.51
CA GLU A 364 25.35 -5.69 -8.36
C GLU A 364 24.02 -5.42 -9.06
N ASN A 365 23.47 -6.45 -9.70
CA ASN A 365 22.19 -6.38 -10.40
C ASN A 365 21.02 -6.58 -9.43
N LEU A 366 20.77 -5.59 -8.58
CA LEU A 366 19.66 -5.63 -7.61
C LEU A 366 18.30 -5.64 -8.31
N GLN A 367 17.46 -6.59 -7.93
CA GLN A 367 16.13 -6.80 -8.49
C GLN A 367 15.04 -6.23 -7.57
N LEU A 368 14.12 -5.43 -8.12
CA LEU A 368 13.00 -4.90 -7.36
C LEU A 368 11.90 -5.96 -7.20
N MET A 369 11.70 -6.41 -5.97
CA MET A 369 10.68 -7.39 -5.61
C MET A 369 9.45 -6.72 -5.00
N TYR A 370 8.29 -7.18 -5.41
CA TYR A 370 6.97 -6.72 -5.01
C TYR A 370 6.30 -7.73 -4.07
N SER A 371 5.35 -7.25 -3.26
CA SER A 371 4.52 -8.06 -2.36
C SER A 371 3.05 -7.79 -2.67
N ASP A 372 2.27 -8.83 -2.92
CA ASP A 372 0.83 -8.75 -3.21
C ASP A 372 0.06 -9.77 -2.35
N GLY A 373 -0.64 -9.27 -1.33
CA GLY A 373 -1.21 -10.09 -0.25
C GLY A 373 -0.15 -10.86 0.56
N ASP A 374 -0.56 -11.97 1.18
CA ASP A 374 0.31 -12.82 2.02
C ASP A 374 1.10 -13.89 1.25
N LYS A 375 0.76 -14.16 -0.02
CA LYS A 375 1.29 -15.29 -0.79
C LYS A 375 2.16 -14.90 -1.99
N ALA A 376 1.83 -13.81 -2.70
CA ALA A 376 2.52 -13.47 -3.93
C ALA A 376 3.69 -12.52 -3.63
N PHE A 377 4.89 -12.97 -3.98
CA PHE A 377 6.13 -12.21 -3.92
C PHE A 377 6.94 -12.53 -5.16
N GLY A 378 7.47 -11.51 -5.84
CA GLY A 378 8.10 -11.67 -7.14
C GLY A 378 8.44 -10.34 -7.80
N THR A 379 9.03 -10.41 -8.98
CA THR A 379 9.26 -9.28 -9.88
C THR A 379 7.96 -8.64 -10.39
N SER A 380 8.06 -7.47 -11.04
CA SER A 380 6.94 -6.87 -11.78
C SER A 380 6.39 -7.82 -12.85
N THR A 381 7.25 -8.63 -13.46
CA THR A 381 6.88 -9.64 -14.48
C THR A 381 6.10 -10.79 -13.86
N GLU A 382 6.61 -11.42 -12.80
CA GLU A 382 5.96 -12.58 -12.15
C GLU A 382 4.61 -12.23 -11.51
N LEU A 383 4.44 -10.98 -11.06
CA LEU A 383 3.15 -10.50 -10.53
C LEU A 383 2.26 -9.83 -11.61
N CYS A 384 2.64 -9.90 -12.89
CA CYS A 384 1.94 -9.31 -14.03
C CYS A 384 1.62 -7.80 -13.88
N VAL A 385 2.47 -7.03 -13.18
CA VAL A 385 2.21 -5.61 -12.85
C VAL A 385 1.98 -4.77 -14.11
N ASP A 386 2.83 -4.91 -15.12
CA ASP A 386 2.70 -4.18 -16.39
C ASP A 386 1.46 -4.60 -17.19
N GLU A 387 1.02 -5.85 -17.04
CA GLU A 387 -0.22 -6.34 -17.67
C GLU A 387 -1.46 -5.72 -17.01
N ARG A 388 -1.50 -5.67 -15.67
CA ARG A 388 -2.55 -4.95 -14.91
C ARG A 388 -2.62 -3.48 -15.34
N LEU A 389 -1.47 -2.83 -15.53
CA LEU A 389 -1.38 -1.44 -15.99
C LEU A 389 -1.86 -1.27 -17.45
N ARG A 390 -1.53 -2.20 -18.36
CA ARG A 390 -2.07 -2.21 -19.74
C ARG A 390 -3.59 -2.39 -19.73
N ILE A 391 -4.11 -3.40 -19.04
CA ILE A 391 -5.57 -3.66 -18.97
C ILE A 391 -6.31 -2.47 -18.36
N ALA A 392 -5.76 -1.81 -17.33
CA ALA A 392 -6.37 -0.64 -16.71
C ALA A 392 -6.38 0.62 -17.60
N SER A 393 -5.45 0.74 -18.56
CA SER A 393 -5.26 1.94 -19.37
C SER A 393 -5.73 1.81 -20.82
N ASP A 394 -5.59 0.63 -21.43
CA ASP A 394 -5.97 0.32 -22.81
C ASP A 394 -7.17 -0.64 -22.92
N GLY A 395 -7.55 -1.32 -21.84
CA GLY A 395 -8.71 -2.19 -21.77
C GLY A 395 -8.44 -3.65 -22.14
N ILE A 396 -9.48 -4.48 -22.05
CA ILE A 396 -9.46 -5.89 -22.44
C ILE A 396 -10.75 -6.30 -23.15
N ILE A 397 -10.60 -7.14 -24.17
CA ILE A 397 -11.66 -7.82 -24.91
C ILE A 397 -11.49 -9.32 -24.70
N VAL A 398 -12.56 -10.00 -24.30
CA VAL A 398 -12.68 -11.46 -24.36
C VAL A 398 -13.71 -11.78 -25.43
N VAL A 399 -13.34 -12.56 -26.45
CA VAL A 399 -14.23 -13.04 -27.49
C VAL A 399 -14.28 -14.57 -27.49
N SER A 400 -15.47 -15.10 -27.24
CA SER A 400 -15.76 -16.53 -27.32
C SER A 400 -16.48 -16.79 -28.65
N MET A 401 -16.04 -17.79 -29.40
CA MET A 401 -16.53 -18.11 -30.74
C MET A 401 -16.87 -19.60 -30.80
N GLU A 402 -18.15 -19.90 -30.85
CA GLU A 402 -18.67 -21.24 -31.05
C GLU A 402 -18.79 -21.48 -32.56
N ILE A 403 -17.91 -22.32 -33.11
CA ILE A 403 -17.71 -22.53 -34.54
C ILE A 403 -18.58 -23.70 -35.01
N LEU A 404 -19.36 -23.46 -36.06
CA LEU A 404 -20.14 -24.46 -36.77
C LEU A 404 -19.51 -24.67 -38.15
N ARG A 405 -18.86 -25.82 -38.37
CA ARG A 405 -18.40 -26.20 -39.71
C ARG A 405 -19.55 -26.86 -40.47
N PRO A 406 -19.85 -26.44 -41.71
CA PRO A 406 -20.83 -27.10 -42.54
C PRO A 406 -20.38 -28.53 -42.88
N GLN A 407 -21.27 -29.50 -42.70
CA GLN A 407 -21.07 -30.87 -43.17
C GLN A 407 -21.39 -30.96 -44.67
N LYS A 408 -20.85 -31.96 -45.36
CA LYS A 408 -21.20 -32.23 -46.76
C LYS A 408 -22.53 -32.99 -46.82
N ILE A 409 -23.60 -32.30 -47.19
CA ILE A 409 -24.93 -32.88 -47.46
C ILE A 409 -25.34 -32.47 -48.88
N ASP A 410 -25.80 -33.42 -49.69
CA ASP A 410 -26.41 -33.29 -51.04
C ASP A 410 -25.95 -32.12 -51.92
N GLY A 411 -24.63 -32.01 -52.14
CA GLY A 411 -24.03 -31.24 -53.23
C GLY A 411 -24.02 -29.71 -53.06
N MET A 412 -24.89 -29.13 -52.24
CA MET A 412 -24.84 -27.70 -51.91
C MET A 412 -23.85 -27.43 -50.77
N VAL A 413 -22.62 -27.04 -51.13
CA VAL A 413 -21.58 -26.71 -50.16
C VAL A 413 -21.77 -25.27 -49.66
N GLU A 414 -22.20 -25.10 -48.41
CA GLU A 414 -21.99 -23.83 -47.71
C GLU A 414 -20.48 -23.60 -47.54
N ASN A 415 -19.94 -22.62 -48.27
CA ASN A 415 -18.50 -22.34 -48.29
C ASN A 415 -18.04 -21.36 -47.18
N THR A 416 -18.94 -20.95 -46.28
CA THR A 416 -18.70 -19.97 -45.23
C THR A 416 -18.79 -20.60 -43.84
N LEU A 417 -17.89 -20.21 -42.94
CA LEU A 417 -17.99 -20.59 -41.53
C LEU A 417 -19.10 -19.78 -40.85
N LYS A 418 -20.07 -20.50 -40.28
CA LYS A 418 -21.06 -19.97 -39.33
C LYS A 418 -20.48 -20.08 -37.91
N GLY A 419 -20.91 -19.19 -37.02
CA GLY A 419 -20.51 -19.28 -35.63
C GLY A 419 -21.12 -18.21 -34.74
N LYS A 420 -21.39 -18.59 -33.49
CA LYS A 420 -22.01 -17.75 -32.47
C LYS A 420 -20.91 -17.05 -31.69
N ILE A 421 -20.83 -15.73 -31.85
CA ILE A 421 -19.76 -14.91 -31.27
C ILE A 421 -20.29 -14.14 -30.07
N LYS A 422 -19.59 -14.23 -28.94
CA LYS A 422 -19.89 -13.50 -27.71
C LYS A 422 -18.69 -12.64 -27.30
N ILE A 423 -18.83 -11.32 -27.42
CA ILE A 423 -17.79 -10.36 -27.03
C ILE A 423 -18.11 -9.79 -25.64
N THR A 424 -17.11 -9.74 -24.76
CA THR A 424 -17.18 -9.11 -23.44
C THR A 424 -15.99 -8.17 -23.26
N THR A 425 -16.25 -6.90 -22.98
CA THR A 425 -15.22 -5.86 -22.82
C THR A 425 -15.14 -5.37 -21.37
N ARG A 426 -13.93 -5.01 -20.90
CA ARG A 426 -13.70 -4.28 -19.65
C ARG A 426 -12.69 -3.15 -19.88
N CYS A 427 -12.79 -2.09 -19.07
CA CYS A 427 -11.94 -0.89 -19.16
C CYS A 427 -11.89 -0.22 -20.55
N LEU A 428 -12.97 -0.36 -21.35
CA LEU A 428 -13.17 0.31 -22.63
C LEU A 428 -14.42 1.20 -22.59
N TRP A 429 -14.34 2.38 -23.22
CA TRP A 429 -15.50 3.23 -23.49
C TRP A 429 -16.25 2.68 -24.72
N LEU A 430 -17.55 2.41 -24.58
CA LEU A 430 -18.32 1.64 -25.57
C LEU A 430 -19.18 2.51 -26.51
N ASP A 431 -19.14 3.84 -26.37
CA ASP A 431 -19.99 4.81 -27.08
C ASP A 431 -21.47 4.36 -27.21
N LYS A 432 -22.12 4.17 -26.05
CA LYS A 432 -23.51 3.72 -25.92
C LYS A 432 -23.85 2.37 -26.61
N GLY A 433 -22.84 1.55 -26.91
CA GLY A 433 -22.99 0.22 -27.52
C GLY A 433 -22.37 0.13 -28.92
N LYS A 434 -22.21 1.25 -29.63
CA LYS A 434 -21.71 1.29 -31.03
C LYS A 434 -20.36 0.59 -31.21
N LEU A 435 -19.48 0.66 -30.21
CA LEU A 435 -18.20 -0.06 -30.26
C LEU A 435 -18.41 -1.58 -30.23
N LEU A 436 -19.32 -2.09 -29.39
CA LEU A 436 -19.67 -3.52 -29.37
C LEU A 436 -20.29 -3.95 -30.70
N ASP A 437 -21.21 -3.17 -31.28
CA ASP A 437 -21.80 -3.47 -32.59
C ASP A 437 -20.72 -3.53 -33.68
N THR A 438 -19.77 -2.61 -33.65
CA THR A 438 -18.65 -2.55 -34.60
C THR A 438 -17.70 -3.74 -34.41
N LEU A 439 -17.43 -4.14 -33.17
CA LEU A 439 -16.61 -5.31 -32.84
C LEU A 439 -17.30 -6.62 -33.25
N HIS A 440 -18.60 -6.78 -33.01
CA HIS A 440 -19.37 -7.93 -33.46
C HIS A 440 -19.40 -8.04 -34.99
N LYS A 441 -19.69 -6.94 -35.70
CA LYS A 441 -19.65 -6.90 -37.17
C LYS A 441 -18.28 -7.26 -37.71
N ALA A 442 -17.21 -6.74 -37.11
CA ALA A 442 -15.84 -7.07 -37.50
C ALA A 442 -15.48 -8.54 -37.22
N ALA A 443 -15.89 -9.10 -36.08
CA ALA A 443 -15.65 -10.51 -35.74
C ALA A 443 -16.38 -11.47 -36.70
N HIS A 444 -17.68 -11.24 -36.94
CA HIS A 444 -18.47 -12.07 -37.87
C HIS A 444 -17.94 -11.99 -39.30
N ALA A 445 -17.68 -10.79 -39.82
CA ALA A 445 -17.10 -10.62 -41.16
C ALA A 445 -15.73 -11.31 -41.30
N THR A 446 -14.90 -11.26 -40.25
CA THR A 446 -13.61 -11.97 -40.22
C THR A 446 -13.80 -13.48 -40.22
N LEU A 447 -14.65 -14.01 -39.33
CA LEU A 447 -14.91 -15.45 -39.23
C LEU A 447 -15.48 -16.03 -40.54
N SER A 448 -16.46 -15.37 -41.16
CA SER A 448 -17.04 -15.83 -42.42
C SER A 448 -16.08 -15.70 -43.62
N SER A 449 -14.97 -14.96 -43.48
CA SER A 449 -13.88 -14.90 -44.48
C SER A 449 -12.79 -15.96 -44.29
N CYS A 450 -12.78 -16.68 -43.15
CA CYS A 450 -11.86 -17.78 -42.92
C CYS A 450 -12.26 -19.01 -43.77
N PRO A 451 -11.30 -19.74 -44.38
CA PRO A 451 -11.59 -20.98 -45.08
C PRO A 451 -12.26 -22.04 -44.18
N VAL A 452 -13.17 -22.87 -44.71
CA VAL A 452 -13.88 -23.90 -43.92
C VAL A 452 -12.94 -24.83 -43.15
N ASN A 453 -11.79 -25.17 -43.73
CA ASN A 453 -10.77 -26.04 -43.12
C ASN A 453 -9.76 -25.29 -42.21
N CYS A 454 -10.03 -24.03 -41.86
CA CYS A 454 -9.15 -23.19 -41.05
C CYS A 454 -9.01 -23.74 -39.60
N PRO A 455 -7.78 -23.92 -39.07
CA PRO A 455 -7.58 -24.30 -37.67
C PRO A 455 -8.14 -23.25 -36.69
N LEU A 456 -8.68 -23.69 -35.56
CA LEU A 456 -9.28 -22.81 -34.54
C LEU A 456 -8.32 -21.70 -34.08
N ALA A 457 -7.05 -22.02 -33.82
CA ALA A 457 -6.00 -21.07 -33.44
C ALA A 457 -5.72 -19.97 -34.50
N HIS A 458 -5.98 -20.25 -35.79
CA HIS A 458 -5.88 -19.23 -36.83
C HIS A 458 -7.11 -18.30 -36.79
N MET A 459 -8.32 -18.82 -36.53
CA MET A 459 -9.51 -17.99 -36.32
C MET A 459 -9.33 -17.05 -35.11
N GLU A 460 -8.87 -17.61 -33.98
CA GLU A 460 -8.57 -16.86 -32.75
C GLU A 460 -7.61 -15.71 -33.01
N ARG A 461 -6.48 -16.00 -33.68
CA ARG A 461 -5.50 -14.98 -34.04
C ARG A 461 -6.07 -13.91 -34.96
N THR A 462 -6.69 -14.30 -36.07
CA THR A 462 -7.14 -13.35 -37.10
C THR A 462 -8.26 -12.45 -36.57
N VAL A 463 -9.21 -12.99 -35.81
CA VAL A 463 -10.24 -12.20 -35.12
C VAL A 463 -9.61 -11.29 -34.06
N SER A 464 -8.66 -11.78 -33.24
CA SER A 464 -7.97 -10.95 -32.24
C SER A 464 -7.23 -9.76 -32.86
N GLU A 465 -6.54 -9.99 -33.99
CA GLU A 465 -5.86 -8.94 -34.73
C GLU A 465 -6.85 -7.90 -35.29
N VAL A 466 -7.98 -8.33 -35.84
CA VAL A 466 -9.02 -7.42 -36.38
C VAL A 466 -9.69 -6.62 -35.26
N LEU A 467 -10.08 -7.24 -34.14
CA LEU A 467 -10.68 -6.53 -33.01
C LEU A 467 -9.73 -5.48 -32.42
N ARG A 468 -8.44 -5.81 -32.27
CA ARG A 468 -7.41 -4.86 -31.80
C ARG A 468 -7.19 -3.72 -32.80
N LYS A 469 -7.23 -3.98 -34.11
CA LYS A 469 -7.20 -2.95 -35.19
C LYS A 469 -8.45 -2.05 -35.13
N THR A 470 -9.63 -2.62 -34.90
CA THR A 470 -10.92 -1.91 -34.79
C THR A 470 -10.94 -0.93 -33.61
N VAL A 471 -10.58 -1.36 -32.39
CA VAL A 471 -10.54 -0.43 -31.25
C VAL A 471 -9.49 0.66 -31.45
N ARG A 472 -8.30 0.31 -31.99
CA ARG A 472 -7.26 1.30 -32.30
C ARG A 472 -7.74 2.36 -33.31
N LYS A 473 -8.58 1.99 -34.28
CA LYS A 473 -9.22 2.94 -35.22
C LYS A 473 -10.33 3.77 -34.56
N TYR A 474 -11.08 3.20 -33.61
CA TYR A 474 -12.23 3.87 -32.97
C TYR A 474 -11.82 4.87 -31.87
N SER A 475 -10.83 4.53 -31.05
CA SER A 475 -10.47 5.29 -29.84
C SER A 475 -8.97 5.45 -29.59
N GLY A 476 -8.11 5.00 -30.52
CA GLY A 476 -6.65 4.99 -30.38
C GLY A 476 -6.09 3.92 -29.43
N LYS A 477 -6.95 3.32 -28.59
CA LYS A 477 -6.61 2.33 -27.57
C LYS A 477 -6.13 1.00 -28.16
N ARG A 478 -5.28 0.29 -27.42
CA ARG A 478 -4.67 -0.98 -27.81
C ARG A 478 -5.02 -2.09 -26.81
N PRO A 479 -6.30 -2.47 -26.68
CA PRO A 479 -6.73 -3.42 -25.66
C PRO A 479 -6.04 -4.76 -25.82
N GLU A 480 -5.92 -5.47 -24.70
CA GLU A 480 -5.60 -6.88 -24.76
C GLU A 480 -6.79 -7.67 -25.33
N VAL A 481 -6.53 -8.70 -26.14
CA VAL A 481 -7.60 -9.45 -26.81
C VAL A 481 -7.36 -10.95 -26.64
N ILE A 482 -8.22 -11.57 -25.84
CA ILE A 482 -8.29 -13.01 -25.63
C ILE A 482 -9.41 -13.55 -26.53
N ALA A 483 -9.05 -14.28 -27.58
CA ALA A 483 -9.99 -15.06 -28.36
C ALA A 483 -9.96 -16.53 -27.93
N ILE A 484 -11.13 -17.16 -27.90
CA ILE A 484 -11.32 -18.58 -27.61
C ILE A 484 -12.28 -19.12 -28.67
N ALA A 485 -11.83 -20.06 -29.49
CA ALA A 485 -12.63 -20.75 -30.48
C ALA A 485 -12.89 -22.19 -30.05
N LEU A 486 -14.16 -22.58 -30.01
CA LEU A 486 -14.61 -23.93 -29.67
C LEU A 486 -15.47 -24.46 -30.81
N GLU A 487 -15.24 -25.70 -31.23
CA GLU A 487 -16.00 -26.32 -32.30
C GLU A 487 -17.20 -27.07 -31.71
N ASN A 488 -18.42 -26.75 -32.15
CA ASN A 488 -19.64 -27.41 -31.69
C ASN A 488 -20.20 -28.35 -32.78
N PRO A 489 -19.93 -29.66 -32.74
CA PRO A 489 -20.48 -30.62 -33.71
C PRO A 489 -21.98 -30.90 -33.53
N ALA A 490 -22.58 -30.54 -32.39
CA ALA A 490 -23.99 -30.81 -32.08
C ALA A 490 -24.93 -29.65 -32.47
N GLY A 491 -24.42 -28.41 -32.56
CA GLY A 491 -25.23 -27.22 -32.89
C GLY A 491 -25.87 -27.28 -34.29
N VAL A 492 -25.24 -28.00 -35.23
CA VAL A 492 -25.75 -28.24 -36.58
C VAL A 492 -27.13 -28.89 -36.54
N LEU A 493 -27.30 -29.94 -35.73
CA LEU A 493 -28.56 -30.69 -35.59
C LEU A 493 -29.70 -29.85 -35.01
N SER A 494 -29.39 -28.85 -34.16
CA SER A 494 -30.41 -28.00 -33.55
C SER A 494 -30.94 -26.91 -34.47
N ASP A 495 -30.11 -26.37 -35.38
CA ASP A 495 -30.59 -25.38 -36.35
C ASP A 495 -31.36 -26.08 -37.49
N GLU A 496 -30.91 -27.26 -37.95
CA GLU A 496 -31.65 -28.11 -38.89
C GLU A 496 -33.07 -28.45 -38.40
N LEU A 497 -33.24 -28.79 -37.11
CA LEU A 497 -34.55 -29.05 -36.52
C LEU A 497 -35.46 -27.81 -36.49
N ASN A 498 -34.90 -26.62 -36.27
CA ASN A 498 -35.67 -25.38 -36.22
C ASN A 498 -36.07 -24.85 -37.60
N GLU A 499 -35.19 -24.95 -38.62
CA GLU A 499 -35.54 -24.56 -39.99
C GLU A 499 -36.63 -25.49 -40.57
N ASN A 500 -36.53 -26.81 -40.36
CA ASN A 500 -37.56 -27.77 -40.79
C ASN A 500 -38.94 -27.53 -40.14
N LEU A 501 -38.99 -27.03 -38.90
CA LEU A 501 -40.25 -26.66 -38.23
C LEU A 501 -40.88 -25.35 -38.74
N SER A 502 -40.15 -24.54 -39.54
CA SER A 502 -40.64 -23.28 -40.10
C SER A 502 -41.20 -23.39 -41.53
N GLY A 503 -40.99 -24.53 -42.19
CA GLY A 503 -41.33 -24.75 -43.60
C GLY A 503 -42.75 -25.25 -43.86
N ASN A 504 -43.62 -24.34 -44.32
CA ASN A 504 -44.90 -24.60 -45.02
C ASN A 504 -45.99 -25.44 -44.30
N TYR A 505 -47.09 -24.76 -43.96
CA TYR A 505 -48.41 -25.12 -44.52
C TYR A 505 -49.22 -23.84 -44.76
N ASN A 506 -49.68 -23.62 -46.00
CA ASN A 506 -50.56 -22.50 -46.33
C ASN A 506 -51.41 -22.81 -47.57
N ALA A 507 -52.65 -23.29 -47.37
CA ALA A 507 -53.62 -23.54 -48.44
C ALA A 507 -55.06 -23.59 -47.88
N GLY A 508 -56.02 -22.97 -48.59
CA GLY A 508 -57.46 -23.11 -48.33
C GLY A 508 -58.15 -21.87 -47.71
N PHE A 509 -59.05 -21.24 -48.48
CA PHE A 509 -59.95 -20.18 -48.01
C PHE A 509 -61.13 -20.73 -47.21
N GLY A 510 -61.65 -19.98 -46.23
CA GLY A 510 -62.95 -20.27 -45.60
C GLY A 510 -63.33 -19.42 -44.37
N LEU A 511 -64.19 -18.43 -44.57
CA LEU A 511 -65.12 -17.90 -43.54
C LEU A 511 -66.51 -18.56 -43.78
N PRO A 512 -67.49 -18.61 -42.83
CA PRO A 512 -67.79 -17.54 -41.86
C PRO A 512 -68.39 -17.89 -40.46
N THR A 513 -68.44 -16.87 -39.58
CA THR A 513 -69.51 -16.54 -38.58
C THR A 513 -69.77 -17.34 -37.27
N LEU A 514 -70.07 -16.54 -36.20
CA LEU A 514 -70.82 -16.84 -34.95
C LEU A 514 -70.10 -17.72 -33.89
N ARG A 515 -70.34 -17.60 -32.57
CA ARG A 515 -71.32 -16.83 -31.75
C ARG A 515 -70.75 -16.41 -30.36
N LYS A 516 -71.45 -15.55 -29.62
CA LYS A 516 -71.13 -15.10 -28.23
C LYS A 516 -71.68 -16.05 -27.14
N VAL A 517 -71.06 -16.03 -25.94
CA VAL A 517 -71.61 -15.99 -24.54
C VAL A 517 -70.43 -16.30 -23.58
N VAL A 518 -70.13 -15.71 -22.40
CA VAL A 518 -70.63 -14.66 -21.47
C VAL A 518 -70.80 -15.22 -20.03
N ASP A 519 -70.17 -14.53 -19.07
CA ASP A 519 -70.26 -14.58 -17.59
C ASP A 519 -69.83 -15.83 -16.78
N GLY A 520 -69.33 -15.60 -15.54
CA GLY A 520 -68.95 -16.67 -14.60
C GLY A 520 -67.94 -16.36 -13.47
N HIS A 521 -68.20 -15.37 -12.60
CA HIS A 521 -67.42 -15.14 -11.35
C HIS A 521 -68.37 -14.98 -10.16
N PRO A 522 -68.08 -15.58 -8.98
CA PRO A 522 -67.60 -14.75 -7.86
C PRO A 522 -66.66 -15.43 -6.84
N ARG A 523 -66.21 -14.63 -5.85
CA ARG A 523 -65.24 -14.92 -4.77
C ARG A 523 -65.86 -15.64 -3.55
N ARG A 524 -65.03 -16.32 -2.73
CA ARG A 524 -64.90 -16.09 -1.25
C ARG A 524 -63.69 -16.85 -0.63
N GLY A 525 -63.42 -16.62 0.67
CA GLY A 525 -62.12 -16.87 1.33
C GLY A 525 -62.11 -17.80 2.57
N PRO A 526 -61.07 -17.72 3.45
CA PRO A 526 -60.58 -18.80 4.34
C PRO A 526 -61.09 -18.76 5.80
N PRO A 527 -60.66 -19.68 6.70
CA PRO A 527 -59.70 -19.28 7.76
C PRO A 527 -58.76 -20.38 8.39
N ASN A 528 -57.73 -19.90 9.14
CA ASN A 528 -56.98 -20.48 10.31
C ASN A 528 -56.26 -21.86 10.23
N LYS A 529 -55.18 -22.23 11.00
CA LYS A 529 -54.33 -21.74 12.14
C LYS A 529 -54.45 -22.50 13.49
N MET A 530 -53.35 -23.16 13.93
CA MET A 530 -52.74 -23.34 15.29
C MET A 530 -51.41 -24.13 15.10
N LYS A 531 -50.23 -23.86 15.71
CA LYS A 531 -49.74 -23.93 17.13
C LYS A 531 -49.82 -25.35 17.74
N VAL A 532 -48.81 -25.93 18.41
CA VAL A 532 -47.95 -25.54 19.59
C VAL A 532 -46.59 -26.32 19.51
N GLU A 533 -45.40 -25.72 19.73
CA GLU A 533 -44.45 -25.78 20.91
C GLU A 533 -44.21 -27.19 21.55
N ASP A 534 -43.08 -27.61 22.13
CA ASP A 534 -41.59 -27.42 22.03
C ASP A 534 -40.95 -28.65 22.78
N ASP A 535 -39.72 -28.83 23.33
CA ASP A 535 -38.47 -28.07 23.59
C ASP A 535 -37.27 -29.05 23.84
N GLY A 536 -36.01 -28.57 23.79
CA GLY A 536 -34.81 -29.11 24.49
C GLY A 536 -34.02 -30.30 23.87
N ILE A 537 -32.74 -30.59 24.20
CA ILE A 537 -31.51 -29.81 24.52
C ILE A 537 -30.31 -30.80 24.72
N LEU A 538 -29.05 -30.31 24.78
CA LEU A 538 -27.78 -30.93 25.29
C LEU A 538 -26.79 -31.70 24.37
N HIS A 539 -25.51 -31.56 24.75
CA HIS A 539 -24.22 -31.81 24.06
C HIS A 539 -23.69 -33.26 24.05
N LEU A 540 -22.70 -33.55 23.17
CA LEU A 540 -21.29 -33.98 23.45
C LEU A 540 -20.68 -34.58 22.14
N GLU A 541 -19.61 -34.03 21.54
CA GLU A 541 -18.15 -34.23 21.76
C GLU A 541 -17.44 -35.38 20.97
N ASN A 542 -16.38 -34.98 20.26
CA ASN A 542 -15.07 -35.66 20.06
C ASN A 542 -14.86 -36.91 19.15
N ALA A 543 -13.66 -36.92 18.54
CA ALA A 543 -12.98 -37.97 17.74
C ALA A 543 -13.65 -38.39 16.40
N SER A 544 -12.93 -38.71 15.31
CA SER A 544 -11.54 -39.18 15.15
C SER A 544 -10.90 -38.78 13.79
N GLU A 545 -9.65 -39.19 13.53
CA GLU A 545 -8.88 -38.86 12.33
C GLU A 545 -8.91 -39.94 11.21
N GLN A 546 -8.31 -39.57 10.06
CA GLN A 546 -7.69 -40.40 9.00
C GLN A 546 -8.55 -40.96 7.84
N SER A 547 -8.19 -40.47 6.64
CA SER A 547 -8.08 -41.24 5.37
C SER A 547 -9.40 -41.60 4.64
N LEU A 548 -9.50 -41.66 3.30
CA LEU A 548 -8.58 -41.43 2.16
C LEU A 548 -9.39 -40.91 0.94
N LEU A 549 -8.70 -40.31 -0.04
CA LEU A 549 -9.03 -40.22 -1.49
C LEU A 549 -10.49 -39.93 -1.95
N GLY A 550 -10.67 -38.80 -2.67
CA GLY A 550 -11.57 -38.79 -3.84
C GLY A 550 -12.36 -37.51 -4.16
N VAL A 551 -12.15 -36.99 -5.39
CA VAL A 551 -13.14 -36.25 -6.23
C VAL A 551 -13.62 -34.86 -5.76
N GLY A 552 -13.89 -33.96 -6.72
CA GLY A 552 -14.99 -32.98 -6.57
C GLY A 552 -14.67 -31.48 -6.46
N ILE A 553 -14.02 -30.87 -7.46
CA ILE A 553 -13.96 -29.39 -7.58
C ILE A 553 -15.32 -28.86 -8.09
N VAL A 554 -16.15 -28.26 -7.24
CA VAL A 554 -17.30 -27.41 -7.63
C VAL A 554 -17.53 -26.29 -6.58
N ASN A 555 -18.10 -25.16 -7.01
CA ASN A 555 -18.61 -24.03 -6.21
C ASN A 555 -17.60 -23.09 -5.53
N LEU A 556 -17.17 -22.05 -6.26
CA LEU A 556 -16.67 -20.80 -5.66
C LEU A 556 -16.93 -19.57 -6.56
N LEU A 557 -18.21 -19.19 -6.71
CA LEU A 557 -18.63 -17.89 -7.28
C LEU A 557 -19.94 -17.38 -6.64
N ARG A 558 -19.81 -16.64 -5.54
CA ARG A 558 -20.71 -15.57 -5.09
C ARG A 558 -19.89 -14.52 -4.36
#